data_AF-A0A9D8EKW2-F1
#
_entry.id   AF-A0A9D8EKW2-F1
#
_cell.length_a   1.000
_cell.length_b   1.000
_cell.length_c   1.000
_cell.angle_alpha   90.00
_cell.angle_beta   90.00
_cell.angle_gamma   90.00
#
_symmetry.space_group_name_H-M   'P 1'
#
loop_
_entity.id
_entity.type
_entity.pdbx_description
1 polymer ?
#
loop_
_entity_poly.entity_id
_entity_poly.type
_entity_poly.pdbx_seq_one_letter_code
_entity_poly.pdbx_strand_id
1 'polypeptide(L)'
;AARAFDEIIEGDVKRVCLIDTLCDEKFEAVRVCEEFGKSLYALRLDTPSSRRGDFKKILEEVRWELDIRGFQDVKLMVSGGIDEEDILNLKDVANVFGIGTAISSARVLDFSLDIVEIEGRKIAKRGKMSGVKKVIRCKKCFDDKVVLQNVTASDYTCKNCGVKYEELFENYLKDGKLSRSLPAPSEIKKRVLSQLSLLKL
;
A
#
# COMPACT_ATOMS: atom_id res chain seq x y z
N ALA A 1 -8.81 -26.07 16.32
CA ALA A 1 -9.07 -24.94 15.39
C ALA A 1 -8.43 -25.21 14.03
N ALA A 2 -7.10 -25.24 13.92
CA ALA A 2 -6.41 -25.44 12.64
C ALA A 2 -6.83 -26.72 11.88
N ARG A 3 -6.97 -27.87 12.55
CA ARG A 3 -7.42 -29.13 11.92
C ARG A 3 -8.80 -28.99 11.28
N ALA A 4 -9.75 -28.43 12.03
CA ALA A 4 -11.10 -28.19 11.52
C ALA A 4 -11.11 -27.24 10.30
N PHE A 5 -10.24 -26.21 10.28
CA PHE A 5 -10.11 -25.35 9.10
C PHE A 5 -9.55 -26.11 7.90
N ASP A 6 -8.51 -26.92 8.11
CA ASP A 6 -7.88 -27.70 7.04
C ASP A 6 -8.84 -28.74 6.43
N GLU A 7 -9.69 -29.35 7.26
CA GLU A 7 -10.70 -30.34 6.87
C GLU A 7 -11.89 -29.73 6.11
N ILE A 8 -12.36 -28.54 6.52
CA ILE A 8 -13.61 -27.96 6.02
C ILE A 8 -13.38 -27.10 4.77
N ILE A 9 -12.27 -26.37 4.72
CA ILE A 9 -12.04 -25.36 3.69
C ILE A 9 -11.42 -25.97 2.43
N GLU A 10 -11.79 -25.48 1.27
CA GLU A 10 -11.33 -25.95 -0.03
C GLU A 10 -9.81 -25.81 -0.20
N GLY A 11 -9.17 -26.77 -0.88
CA GLY A 11 -7.70 -26.90 -0.96
C GLY A 11 -6.98 -25.76 -1.69
N ASP A 12 -7.69 -24.93 -2.45
CA ASP A 12 -7.13 -23.76 -3.13
C ASP A 12 -6.90 -22.57 -2.17
N VAL A 13 -7.53 -22.59 -1.00
CA VAL A 13 -7.29 -21.61 0.06
C VAL A 13 -6.00 -21.93 0.79
N LYS A 14 -5.06 -20.98 0.83
CA LYS A 14 -3.79 -21.16 1.56
C LYS A 14 -4.03 -21.31 3.07
N ARG A 15 -3.47 -22.35 3.69
CA ARG A 15 -3.57 -22.59 5.14
C ARG A 15 -2.61 -21.67 5.91
N VAL A 16 -3.18 -20.77 6.70
CA VAL A 16 -2.43 -19.89 7.60
C VAL A 16 -2.89 -20.13 9.04
N CYS A 17 -1.98 -20.56 9.91
CA CYS A 17 -2.31 -20.86 11.31
C CYS A 17 -1.90 -19.72 12.24
N LEU A 18 -2.82 -19.22 13.07
CA LEU A 18 -2.53 -18.29 14.16
C LEU A 18 -1.91 -19.06 15.32
N ILE A 19 -0.75 -18.61 15.82
CA ILE A 19 0.05 -19.39 16.79
C ILE A 19 0.27 -18.72 18.16
N ASP A 20 -0.19 -17.50 18.35
CA ASP A 20 0.01 -16.72 19.58
C ASP A 20 -1.20 -16.75 20.54
N THR A 21 -2.11 -17.74 20.40
CA THR A 21 -3.35 -17.77 21.17
C THR A 21 -3.16 -18.22 22.63
N LEU A 22 -2.40 -19.30 22.86
CA LEU A 22 -2.28 -19.92 24.19
C LEU A 22 -0.83 -20.19 24.59
N CYS A 23 -0.03 -20.68 23.64
CA CYS A 23 1.35 -21.04 23.85
C CYS A 23 2.28 -19.94 23.31
N ASP A 24 3.54 -20.03 23.74
CA ASP A 24 4.62 -19.26 23.14
C ASP A 24 4.79 -19.63 21.66
N GLU A 25 5.00 -18.60 20.84
CA GLU A 25 5.00 -18.70 19.37
C GLU A 25 6.05 -19.68 18.87
N LYS A 26 7.20 -19.79 19.53
CA LYS A 26 8.26 -20.72 19.12
C LYS A 26 7.81 -22.16 19.20
N PHE A 27 7.27 -22.56 20.35
CA PHE A 27 6.86 -23.94 20.57
C PHE A 27 5.61 -24.28 19.77
N GLU A 28 4.67 -23.34 19.67
CA GLU A 28 3.47 -23.51 18.85
C GLU A 28 3.82 -23.65 17.36
N ALA A 29 4.77 -22.85 16.86
CA ALA A 29 5.23 -22.93 15.47
C ALA A 29 5.74 -24.33 15.10
N VAL A 30 6.58 -24.92 15.95
CA VAL A 30 7.09 -26.28 15.74
C VAL A 30 5.96 -27.30 15.74
N ARG A 31 5.08 -27.26 16.75
CA ARG A 31 3.95 -28.20 16.87
C ARG A 31 3.02 -28.14 15.65
N VAL A 32 2.70 -26.94 15.17
CA VAL A 32 1.83 -26.75 14.01
C VAL A 32 2.50 -27.23 12.73
N CYS A 33 3.79 -26.95 12.54
CA CYS A 33 4.53 -27.44 11.37
C CYS A 33 4.66 -28.97 11.36
N GLU A 34 4.89 -29.61 12.51
CA GLU A 34 4.93 -31.08 12.62
C GLU A 34 3.58 -31.73 12.28
N GLU A 35 2.47 -31.06 12.61
CA GLU A 35 1.13 -31.57 12.33
C GLU A 35 0.73 -31.43 10.84
N PHE A 36 0.90 -30.23 10.27
CA PHE A 36 0.37 -29.92 8.93
C PHE A 36 1.42 -30.12 7.82
N GLY A 37 2.71 -30.11 8.15
CA GLY A 37 3.80 -30.29 7.21
C GLY A 37 3.64 -29.42 5.95
N LYS A 38 3.56 -30.08 4.79
CA LYS A 38 3.51 -29.40 3.48
C LYS A 38 2.19 -28.72 3.14
N SER A 39 1.09 -29.00 3.86
CA SER A 39 -0.19 -28.31 3.59
C SER A 39 -0.21 -26.90 4.17
N LEU A 40 0.69 -26.59 5.11
CA LEU A 40 0.80 -25.30 5.76
C LEU A 40 1.51 -24.27 4.86
N TYR A 41 0.81 -23.18 4.54
CA TYR A 41 1.39 -22.09 3.75
C TYR A 41 2.16 -21.09 4.62
N ALA A 42 1.60 -20.71 5.77
CA ALA A 42 2.23 -19.75 6.67
C ALA A 42 1.80 -19.92 8.13
N LEU A 43 2.63 -19.42 9.04
CA LEU A 43 2.27 -19.17 10.43
C LEU A 43 2.01 -17.68 10.62
N ARG A 44 0.90 -17.32 11.24
CA ARG A 44 0.55 -15.95 11.58
C ARG A 44 0.88 -15.68 13.04
N LEU A 45 1.70 -14.66 13.26
CA LEU A 45 2.02 -14.11 14.57
C LEU A 45 1.29 -12.77 14.71
N ASP A 46 0.33 -12.71 15.64
CA ASP A 46 -0.38 -11.51 16.05
C ASP A 46 -0.04 -11.11 17.49
N THR A 47 1.20 -11.42 17.90
CA THR A 47 1.70 -11.34 19.28
C THR A 47 1.23 -10.07 19.98
N PRO A 48 0.47 -10.18 21.10
CA PRO A 48 -0.02 -9.02 21.84
C PRO A 48 1.10 -8.06 22.23
N SER A 49 0.82 -6.75 22.26
CA SER A 49 1.83 -5.73 22.60
C SER A 49 2.50 -5.97 23.96
N SER A 50 1.78 -6.57 24.92
CA SER A 50 2.31 -6.93 26.24
C SER A 50 3.22 -8.16 26.25
N ARG A 51 3.41 -8.83 25.11
CA ARG A 51 4.30 -9.98 24.88
C ARG A 51 5.31 -9.72 23.76
N ARG A 52 5.08 -8.68 22.96
CA ARG A 52 5.91 -8.27 21.84
C ARG A 52 7.12 -7.45 22.32
N GLY A 53 8.01 -8.08 23.08
CA GLY A 53 9.24 -7.44 23.61
C GLY A 53 10.14 -6.94 22.49
N ASP A 54 10.75 -7.87 21.75
CA ASP A 54 11.43 -7.59 20.48
C ASP A 54 10.83 -8.51 19.42
N PHE A 55 9.95 -7.96 18.58
CA PHE A 55 9.20 -8.77 17.63
C PHE A 55 10.10 -9.38 16.56
N LYS A 56 11.16 -8.67 16.16
CA LYS A 56 12.12 -9.19 15.19
C LYS A 56 12.86 -10.39 15.76
N LYS A 57 13.30 -10.31 17.02
CA LYS A 57 13.97 -11.44 17.69
C LYS A 57 13.06 -12.65 17.86
N ILE A 58 11.78 -12.44 18.19
CA ILE A 58 10.78 -13.52 18.25
C ILE A 58 10.66 -14.20 16.88
N LEU A 59 10.58 -13.43 15.80
CA LEU A 59 10.49 -13.98 14.43
C LEU A 59 11.77 -14.70 14.02
N GLU A 60 12.94 -14.18 14.36
CA GLU A 60 14.24 -14.84 14.14
C GLU A 60 14.33 -16.18 14.89
N GLU A 61 13.88 -16.22 16.15
CA GLU A 61 13.84 -17.44 16.97
C GLU A 61 12.89 -18.48 16.36
N VAL A 62 11.67 -18.07 15.99
CA VAL A 62 10.71 -18.94 15.31
C VAL A 62 11.29 -19.47 14.00
N ARG A 63 11.86 -18.57 13.16
CA ARG A 63 12.46 -18.94 11.89
C ARG A 63 13.58 -19.97 12.07
N TRP A 64 14.46 -19.74 13.04
CA TRP A 64 15.55 -20.67 13.39
C TRP A 64 15.02 -22.05 13.74
N GLU A 65 14.05 -22.14 14.66
CA GLU A 65 13.51 -23.43 15.10
C GLU A 65 12.81 -24.20 13.98
N LEU A 66 12.15 -23.49 13.07
CA LEU A 66 11.55 -24.10 11.88
C LEU A 66 12.62 -24.59 10.90
N ASP A 67 13.67 -23.80 10.67
CA ASP A 67 14.70 -24.12 9.68
C ASP A 67 15.53 -25.33 10.08
N ILE A 68 15.93 -25.43 11.35
CA ILE A 68 16.68 -26.60 11.84
C ILE A 68 15.87 -27.90 11.82
N ARG A 69 14.54 -27.80 11.67
CA ARG A 69 13.62 -28.95 11.53
C ARG A 69 13.14 -29.17 10.09
N GLY A 70 13.65 -28.40 9.13
CA GLY A 70 13.36 -28.58 7.70
C GLY A 70 12.07 -27.92 7.21
N PHE A 71 11.50 -26.96 7.95
CA PHE A 71 10.29 -26.23 7.58
C PHE A 71 10.57 -24.88 6.91
N GLN A 72 11.63 -24.80 6.09
CA GLN A 72 12.11 -23.56 5.46
C GLN A 72 11.08 -22.93 4.51
N ASP A 73 10.20 -23.75 3.92
CA ASP A 73 9.18 -23.29 2.97
C ASP A 73 7.97 -22.62 3.65
N VAL A 74 7.77 -22.86 4.96
CA VAL A 74 6.66 -22.28 5.71
C VAL A 74 6.90 -20.79 5.91
N LYS A 75 5.99 -19.95 5.43
CA LYS A 75 6.14 -18.50 5.53
C LYS A 75 5.79 -17.97 6.92
N LEU A 76 6.39 -16.84 7.29
CA LEU A 76 5.97 -16.07 8.47
C LEU A 76 5.08 -14.90 8.04
N MET A 77 3.89 -14.84 8.62
CA MET A 77 2.93 -13.75 8.47
C MET A 77 2.86 -12.97 9.78
N VAL A 78 2.96 -11.64 9.70
CA VAL A 78 2.87 -10.76 10.87
C VAL A 78 1.66 -9.85 10.76
N SER A 79 1.02 -9.55 11.89
CA SER A 79 -0.06 -8.58 11.97
C SER A 79 -0.10 -7.86 13.32
N GLY A 80 -1.07 -6.96 13.46
CA GLY A 80 -1.34 -6.25 14.70
C GLY A 80 -0.46 -5.02 14.84
N GLY A 81 -1.03 -3.84 14.62
CA GLY A 81 -0.33 -2.57 14.82
C GLY A 81 0.87 -2.31 13.90
N ILE A 82 0.98 -3.01 12.77
CA ILE A 82 2.09 -2.89 11.82
C ILE A 82 1.98 -1.60 11.00
N ASP A 83 3.08 -0.85 10.93
CA ASP A 83 3.25 0.35 10.07
C ASP A 83 4.44 0.23 9.10
N GLU A 84 4.80 1.33 8.41
CA GLU A 84 5.93 1.36 7.49
C GLU A 84 7.30 1.05 8.12
N GLU A 85 7.54 1.48 9.36
CA GLU A 85 8.81 1.26 10.06
C GLU A 85 8.95 -0.21 10.45
N ASP A 86 7.87 -0.81 10.94
CA ASP A 86 7.80 -2.24 11.23
C ASP A 86 8.07 -3.08 9.98
N ILE A 87 7.47 -2.73 8.84
CA ILE A 87 7.68 -3.46 7.58
C ILE A 87 9.17 -3.41 7.21
N LEU A 88 9.80 -2.24 7.28
CA LEU A 88 11.23 -2.10 6.95
C LEU A 88 12.13 -2.89 7.91
N ASN A 89 11.78 -2.95 9.20
CA ASN A 89 12.53 -3.69 10.20
C ASN A 89 12.36 -5.22 10.06
N LEU A 90 11.16 -5.67 9.68
CA LEU A 90 10.77 -7.09 9.68
C LEU A 90 10.86 -7.77 8.30
N LYS A 91 10.98 -7.03 7.20
CA LYS A 91 10.98 -7.58 5.81
C LYS A 91 12.00 -8.69 5.55
N ASP A 92 13.09 -8.74 6.31
CA ASP A 92 14.14 -9.74 6.14
C ASP A 92 13.77 -11.09 6.78
N VAL A 93 12.76 -11.11 7.67
CA VAL A 93 12.34 -12.31 8.43
C VAL A 93 10.85 -12.66 8.23
N ALA A 94 10.00 -11.67 7.94
CA ALA A 94 8.58 -11.86 7.65
C ALA A 94 8.30 -11.84 6.14
N ASN A 95 7.35 -12.65 5.69
CA ASN A 95 7.00 -12.79 4.27
C ASN A 95 5.65 -12.17 3.91
N VAL A 96 4.73 -12.04 4.88
CA VAL A 96 3.37 -11.55 4.66
C VAL A 96 3.02 -10.57 5.77
N PHE A 97 2.44 -9.42 5.41
CA PHE A 97 2.09 -8.35 6.34
C PHE A 97 0.58 -8.12 6.33
N GLY A 98 -0.05 -8.28 7.49
CA GLY A 98 -1.43 -7.87 7.76
C GLY A 98 -1.45 -6.45 8.31
N ILE A 99 -1.79 -5.47 7.47
CA ILE A 99 -1.80 -4.05 7.83
C ILE A 99 -3.26 -3.59 7.98
N GLY A 100 -3.59 -3.07 9.16
CA GLY A 100 -4.93 -2.58 9.49
C GLY A 100 -4.95 -1.06 9.66
N THR A 101 -4.91 -0.62 10.92
CA THR A 101 -5.10 0.77 11.36
C THR A 101 -4.21 1.78 10.63
N ALA A 102 -2.96 1.44 10.32
CA ALA A 102 -2.04 2.34 9.60
C ALA A 102 -2.59 2.79 8.23
N ILE A 103 -3.38 1.93 7.56
CA ILE A 103 -4.05 2.26 6.29
C ILE A 103 -5.47 2.75 6.53
N SER A 104 -6.29 1.99 7.27
CA SER A 104 -7.72 2.28 7.39
C SER A 104 -8.02 3.58 8.15
N SER A 105 -7.12 3.99 9.03
CA SER A 105 -7.21 5.22 9.83
C SER A 105 -6.15 6.24 9.42
N ALA A 106 -5.64 6.15 8.18
CA ALA A 106 -4.72 7.13 7.64
C ALA A 106 -5.31 8.55 7.75
N ARG A 107 -4.47 9.53 8.07
CA ARG A 107 -4.89 10.92 8.18
C ARG A 107 -5.54 11.37 6.87
N VAL A 108 -6.73 11.94 6.98
CA VAL A 108 -7.45 12.49 5.83
C VAL A 108 -6.70 13.70 5.27
N LEU A 109 -6.67 13.82 3.94
CA LEU A 109 -6.18 15.02 3.28
C LEU A 109 -7.26 16.10 3.33
N ASP A 110 -6.90 17.27 3.87
CA ASP A 110 -7.80 18.41 4.00
C ASP A 110 -7.94 19.16 2.66
N PHE A 111 -8.84 18.67 1.81
CA PHE A 111 -9.17 19.31 0.54
C PHE A 111 -10.23 20.40 0.71
N SER A 112 -10.04 21.53 0.04
CA SER A 112 -11.02 22.61 -0.04
C SER A 112 -11.57 22.79 -1.45
N LEU A 113 -12.82 23.26 -1.55
CA LEU A 113 -13.44 23.69 -2.79
C LEU A 113 -13.66 25.20 -2.74
N ASP A 114 -13.07 25.92 -3.68
CA ASP A 114 -13.09 27.38 -3.73
C ASP A 114 -13.41 27.86 -5.15
N ILE A 115 -14.21 28.93 -5.27
CA ILE A 115 -14.40 29.62 -6.54
C ILE A 115 -13.10 30.30 -6.94
N VAL A 116 -12.63 30.03 -8.17
CA VAL A 116 -11.45 30.66 -8.76
C VAL A 116 -11.76 31.55 -9.96
N GLU A 117 -12.98 31.50 -10.48
CA GLU A 117 -13.42 32.31 -11.61
C GLU A 117 -14.95 32.50 -11.58
N ILE A 118 -15.42 33.72 -11.89
CA ILE A 118 -16.84 34.05 -12.01
C ILE A 118 -17.04 34.77 -13.33
N GLU A 119 -17.88 34.21 -14.22
CA GLU A 119 -18.21 34.82 -15.53
C GLU A 119 -16.94 35.19 -16.34
N GLY A 120 -15.92 34.33 -16.34
CA GLY A 120 -14.64 34.58 -17.01
C GLY A 120 -13.70 35.56 -16.29
N ARG A 121 -14.13 36.18 -15.18
CA ARG A 121 -13.28 37.05 -14.35
C ARG A 121 -12.54 36.24 -13.29
N LYS A 122 -11.20 36.30 -13.33
CA LYS A 122 -10.31 35.57 -12.41
C LYS A 122 -10.38 36.14 -10.99
N ILE A 123 -11.29 35.62 -10.17
CA ILE A 123 -11.51 36.07 -8.78
C ILE A 123 -11.43 34.88 -7.81
N ALA A 124 -10.81 35.09 -6.65
CA ALA A 124 -10.76 34.12 -5.56
C ALA A 124 -10.66 34.83 -4.21
N LYS A 125 -11.01 34.13 -3.12
CA LYS A 125 -10.82 34.66 -1.75
C LYS A 125 -9.34 34.74 -1.36
N ARG A 126 -9.05 35.50 -0.30
CA ARG A 126 -7.70 35.60 0.28
C ARG A 126 -7.12 34.20 0.56
N GLY A 127 -5.86 33.99 0.21
CA GLY A 127 -5.16 32.72 0.36
C GLY A 127 -5.41 31.70 -0.76
N LYS A 128 -6.14 32.05 -1.82
CA LYS A 128 -6.37 31.20 -2.99
C LYS A 128 -5.96 31.91 -4.27
N MET A 129 -5.33 31.17 -5.19
CA MET A 129 -4.93 31.69 -6.50
C MET A 129 -6.15 31.65 -7.46
N SER A 130 -6.49 32.78 -8.08
CA SER A 130 -7.62 32.86 -9.03
C SER A 130 -7.27 32.32 -10.43
N GLY A 131 -8.29 32.26 -11.29
CA GLY A 131 -8.27 31.76 -12.66
C GLY A 131 -8.35 30.25 -12.78
N VAL A 132 -8.92 29.77 -13.89
CA VAL A 132 -8.88 28.33 -14.20
C VAL A 132 -7.44 27.91 -14.53
N LYS A 133 -7.03 26.79 -13.93
CA LYS A 133 -5.66 26.26 -13.97
C LYS A 133 -5.68 24.80 -14.37
N LYS A 134 -4.51 24.30 -14.73
CA LYS A 134 -4.22 22.88 -14.90
C LYS A 134 -2.86 22.53 -14.33
N VAL A 135 -2.65 21.25 -14.07
CA VAL A 135 -1.34 20.71 -13.70
C VAL A 135 -0.71 20.09 -14.95
N ILE A 136 0.54 20.46 -15.21
CA ILE A 136 1.39 19.82 -16.21
C ILE A 136 2.53 19.11 -15.49
N ARG A 137 2.92 17.92 -15.97
CA ARG A 137 3.92 17.05 -15.35
C ARG A 137 5.01 16.64 -16.32
N CYS A 138 6.26 16.62 -15.86
CA CYS A 138 7.34 15.91 -16.52
C CYS A 138 7.19 14.40 -16.28
N LYS A 139 6.94 13.61 -17.33
CA LYS A 139 6.75 12.15 -17.20
C LYS A 139 7.97 11.38 -16.68
N LYS A 140 9.18 11.95 -16.75
CA LYS A 140 10.41 11.28 -16.31
C LYS A 140 10.71 11.44 -14.82
N CYS A 141 10.52 12.64 -14.26
CA CYS A 141 10.90 12.93 -12.87
C CYS A 141 9.75 13.44 -12.00
N PHE A 142 8.54 13.53 -12.54
CA PHE A 142 7.35 14.02 -11.85
C PHE A 142 7.48 15.43 -11.29
N ASP A 143 8.34 16.25 -11.88
CA ASP A 143 8.30 17.69 -11.65
C ASP A 143 6.95 18.21 -12.18
N ASP A 144 6.19 18.85 -11.30
CA ASP A 144 4.86 19.38 -11.56
C ASP A 144 4.87 20.90 -11.63
N LYS A 145 4.04 21.45 -12.52
CA LYS A 145 3.78 22.88 -12.61
C LYS A 145 2.28 23.13 -12.68
N VAL A 146 1.83 24.12 -11.91
CA VAL A 146 0.49 24.68 -12.05
C VAL A 146 0.58 25.84 -13.03
N VAL A 147 -0.21 25.78 -14.10
CA VAL A 147 -0.27 26.81 -15.15
C VAL A 147 -1.72 27.22 -15.40
N LEU A 148 -1.93 28.40 -15.99
CA LEU A 148 -3.26 28.81 -16.43
C LEU A 148 -3.79 27.87 -17.53
N GLN A 149 -5.11 27.69 -17.60
CA GLN A 149 -5.73 26.74 -18.52
C GLN A 149 -5.35 26.97 -20.00
N ASN A 150 -5.14 28.22 -20.40
CA ASN A 150 -4.83 28.63 -21.78
C ASN A 150 -3.37 28.33 -22.20
N VAL A 151 -2.54 27.79 -21.31
CA VAL A 151 -1.14 27.46 -21.59
C VAL A 151 -1.04 26.08 -22.25
N THR A 152 -0.17 25.90 -23.24
CA THR A 152 0.10 24.58 -23.82
C THR A 152 1.22 23.87 -23.06
N ALA A 153 0.99 22.64 -22.58
CA ALA A 153 1.98 21.91 -21.77
C ALA A 153 3.31 21.70 -22.51
N SER A 154 3.26 21.45 -23.82
CA SER A 154 4.43 21.23 -24.68
C SER A 154 5.33 22.47 -24.85
N ASP A 155 4.86 23.66 -24.46
CA ASP A 155 5.69 24.86 -24.46
C ASP A 155 6.74 24.81 -23.34
N TYR A 156 6.51 23.98 -22.32
CA TYR A 156 7.40 23.81 -21.18
C TYR A 156 8.33 22.63 -21.40
N THR A 157 9.61 22.84 -21.10
CA THR A 157 10.64 21.79 -21.08
C THR A 157 11.15 21.61 -19.66
N CYS A 158 11.20 20.37 -19.19
CA CYS A 158 11.69 20.04 -17.86
C CYS A 158 13.18 20.34 -17.76
N LYS A 159 13.56 21.21 -16.81
CA LYS A 159 14.96 21.58 -16.59
C LYS A 159 15.82 20.40 -16.15
N ASN A 160 15.23 19.42 -15.47
CA ASN A 160 15.95 18.26 -14.93
C ASN A 160 16.11 17.13 -15.96
N CYS A 161 15.19 17.02 -16.93
CA CYS A 161 15.13 15.86 -17.83
C CYS A 161 15.20 16.20 -19.33
N GLY A 162 15.09 17.48 -19.69
CA GLY A 162 15.06 17.95 -21.09
C GLY A 162 13.82 17.55 -21.89
N VAL A 163 12.82 16.89 -21.27
CA VAL A 163 11.59 16.46 -21.94
C VAL A 163 10.47 17.49 -21.80
N LYS A 164 9.55 17.48 -22.76
CA LYS A 164 8.35 18.31 -22.71
C LYS A 164 7.41 17.85 -21.59
N TYR A 165 6.70 18.81 -20.98
CA TYR A 165 5.64 18.50 -20.01
C TYR A 165 4.39 18.01 -20.74
N GLU A 166 3.59 17.24 -20.01
CA GLU A 166 2.28 16.80 -20.44
C GLU A 166 1.20 17.24 -19.47
N GLU A 167 -0.02 17.43 -19.95
CA GLU A 167 -1.17 17.81 -19.13
C GLU A 167 -1.69 16.61 -18.32
N LEU A 168 -1.99 16.82 -17.03
CA LEU A 168 -2.56 15.80 -16.15
C LEU A 168 -4.08 15.86 -16.04
N PHE A 169 -4.67 17.02 -16.30
CA PHE A 169 -6.11 17.20 -16.14
C PHE A 169 -6.84 16.57 -17.32
N GLU A 170 -7.79 15.69 -17.00
CA GLU A 170 -8.66 15.05 -17.97
C GLU A 170 -10.10 15.45 -17.67
N ASN A 171 -10.86 15.78 -18.72
CA ASN A 171 -12.27 16.09 -18.55
C ASN A 171 -13.13 14.81 -18.53
N TYR A 172 -13.58 14.40 -17.34
CA TYR A 172 -14.45 13.23 -17.14
C TYR A 172 -15.94 13.51 -17.35
N LEU A 173 -16.36 14.78 -17.28
CA LEU A 173 -17.77 15.16 -17.34
C LEU A 173 -18.01 16.26 -18.38
N LYS A 174 -18.86 15.98 -19.36
CA LYS A 174 -19.32 16.97 -20.33
C LYS A 174 -20.84 17.02 -20.29
N ASP A 175 -21.40 18.21 -20.04
CA ASP A 175 -22.84 18.44 -19.96
C ASP A 175 -23.58 17.47 -19.00
N GLY A 176 -22.96 17.22 -17.84
CA GLY A 176 -23.49 16.32 -16.80
C GLY A 176 -23.37 14.83 -17.12
N LYS A 177 -22.79 14.46 -18.27
CA LYS A 177 -22.59 13.07 -18.68
C LYS A 177 -21.12 12.70 -18.64
N LEU A 178 -20.84 11.45 -18.27
CA LEU A 178 -19.49 10.90 -18.36
C LEU A 178 -19.05 10.91 -19.83
N SER A 179 -17.92 11.55 -20.10
CA SER A 179 -17.32 11.64 -21.43
C SER A 179 -16.50 10.38 -21.79
N ARG A 180 -16.26 9.51 -20.79
CA ARG A 180 -15.44 8.29 -20.87
C ARG A 180 -15.80 7.30 -19.77
N SER A 181 -15.41 6.05 -19.94
CA SER A 181 -15.49 5.02 -18.89
C SER A 181 -14.52 5.30 -17.75
N LEU A 182 -14.91 4.96 -16.52
CA LEU A 182 -14.02 4.99 -15.38
C LEU A 182 -13.12 3.75 -15.40
N PRO A 183 -11.82 3.88 -15.06
CA PRO A 183 -10.91 2.75 -15.01
C PRO A 183 -11.30 1.78 -13.90
N ALA A 184 -11.03 0.49 -14.10
CA ALA A 184 -11.25 -0.52 -13.07
C ALA A 184 -10.25 -0.36 -11.91
N PRO A 185 -10.58 -0.80 -10.67
CA PRO A 185 -9.66 -0.71 -9.54
C PRO A 185 -8.28 -1.35 -9.80
N SER A 186 -8.23 -2.44 -10.57
CA SER A 186 -6.98 -3.11 -10.97
C SER A 186 -6.09 -2.23 -11.87
N GLU A 187 -6.70 -1.47 -12.78
CA GLU A 187 -6.00 -0.54 -13.67
C GLU A 187 -5.46 0.66 -12.89
N ILE A 188 -6.26 1.19 -11.96
CA ILE A 188 -5.83 2.27 -11.05
C ILE A 188 -4.64 1.80 -10.22
N LYS A 189 -4.72 0.60 -9.62
CA LYS A 189 -3.62 0.00 -8.85
C LYS A 189 -2.36 -0.16 -9.71
N LYS A 190 -2.48 -0.71 -10.92
CA LYS A 190 -1.35 -0.88 -11.85
C LYS A 190 -0.70 0.46 -12.18
N ARG A 191 -1.50 1.50 -12.42
CA ARG A 191 -1.01 2.86 -12.66
C ARG A 191 -0.24 3.38 -11.45
N VAL A 192 -0.79 3.29 -10.24
CA VAL A 192 -0.11 3.73 -9.01
C VAL A 192 1.23 2.99 -8.83
N LEU A 193 1.26 1.66 -8.98
CA LEU A 193 2.50 0.89 -8.85
C LEU A 193 3.56 1.31 -9.87
N SER A 194 3.17 1.59 -11.11
CA SER A 194 4.10 2.10 -12.14
C SER A 194 4.65 3.50 -11.83
N GLN A 195 3.94 4.27 -11.00
CA GLN A 195 4.33 5.62 -10.59
C GLN A 195 5.27 5.59 -9.37
N LEU A 196 5.11 4.64 -8.46
CA LEU A 196 5.95 4.53 -7.27
C LEU A 196 7.44 4.38 -7.59
N SER A 197 7.81 3.73 -8.71
CA SER A 197 9.21 3.59 -9.13
C SER A 197 9.90 4.92 -9.48
N LEU A 198 9.12 5.98 -9.70
CA LEU A 198 9.62 7.32 -10.01
C LEU A 198 9.67 8.22 -8.78
N LEU A 199 9.12 7.77 -7.65
CA LEU A 199 9.19 8.46 -6.37
C LEU A 199 10.41 7.95 -5.60
N LYS A 200 11.17 8.87 -5.01
CA LYS A 200 12.07 8.52 -3.91
C LYS A 200 11.20 8.39 -2.67
N LEU A 201 10.94 7.16 -2.25
CA LEU A 201 10.33 6.84 -0.97
C LEU A 201 11.41 6.73 0.10
#